data_AF-A0A917BTN8-F1
#
_entry.id   AF-A0A917BTN8-F1
#
_cell.length_a   1.000
_cell.length_b   1.000
_cell.length_c   1.000
_cell.angle_alpha   90.00
_cell.angle_beta   90.00
_cell.angle_gamma   90.00
#
_symmetry.space_group_name_H-M   'P 1'
#
loop_
_entity.id
_entity.type
_entity.pdbx_description
1 polymer ?
#
loop_
_entity_poly.entity_id
_entity_poly.type
_entity_poly.pdbx_seq_one_letter_code
_entity_poly.pdbx_strand_id
1 'polypeptide(L)'
;MAEAILTRQQRMAHANALLESISRHGRRFFYYDRRQRVASFEIDLAGRLWFRDDYTWKRVYVAYSGWWRHFSHGGTMRRLVDDLATYIRTGERIWRGHFGPWPMHFCDGDLWSYGTDAMEALRSEIAASPCLRVAPTTPTRETA
;
A
#
# COMPACT_ATOMS: atom_id res chain seq x y z
N MET A 1 -23.71 -3.13 -14.56
CA MET A 1 -22.88 -1.94 -14.83
C MET A 1 -21.52 -2.44 -15.28
N ALA A 2 -21.07 -2.09 -16.49
CA ALA A 2 -19.76 -2.48 -16.97
C ALA A 2 -18.69 -1.86 -16.06
N GLU A 3 -17.89 -2.69 -15.38
CA GLU A 3 -16.73 -2.23 -14.60
C GLU A 3 -15.75 -1.63 -15.62
N ALA A 4 -15.68 -0.29 -15.68
CA ALA A 4 -14.77 0.39 -16.58
C ALA A 4 -13.36 -0.12 -16.26
N ILE A 5 -12.68 -0.69 -17.27
CA ILE A 5 -11.30 -1.15 -17.12
C ILE A 5 -10.46 0.06 -16.76
N LEU A 6 -10.11 0.18 -15.47
CA LEU A 6 -9.28 1.27 -14.97
C LEU A 6 -7.96 1.30 -15.76
N THR A 7 -7.44 2.49 -16.03
CA THR A 7 -6.14 2.63 -16.66
C THR A 7 -5.02 2.41 -15.63
N ARG A 8 -3.80 2.10 -16.09
CA ARG A 8 -2.62 2.01 -15.21
C ARG A 8 -2.38 3.32 -14.44
N GLN A 9 -2.68 4.47 -15.07
CA GLN A 9 -2.56 5.78 -14.44
C GLN A 9 -3.57 5.99 -13.31
N GLN A 10 -4.83 5.58 -13.51
CA GLN A 10 -5.85 5.64 -12.45
C GLN A 10 -5.48 4.73 -11.28
N ARG A 11 -5.02 3.51 -11.56
CA ARG A 11 -4.55 2.59 -10.51
C ARG A 11 -3.32 3.12 -9.77
N MET A 12 -2.41 3.78 -10.48
CA MET A 12 -1.27 4.48 -9.87
C MET A 12 -1.74 5.59 -8.93
N ALA A 13 -2.74 6.39 -9.34
CA ALA A 13 -3.31 7.42 -8.48
C ALA A 13 -3.92 6.82 -7.20
N HIS A 14 -4.65 5.71 -7.30
CA HIS A 14 -5.18 5.00 -6.13
C HIS A 14 -4.06 4.50 -5.19
N ALA A 15 -2.98 3.96 -5.76
CA ALA A 15 -1.83 3.51 -4.97
C ALA A 15 -1.13 4.68 -4.26
N ASN A 16 -0.95 5.81 -4.95
CA ASN A 16 -0.36 7.01 -4.37
C ASN A 16 -1.22 7.61 -3.25
N ALA A 17 -2.55 7.65 -3.43
CA ALA A 17 -3.47 8.08 -2.38
C ALA A 17 -3.35 7.20 -1.13
N LEU A 18 -3.20 5.88 -1.30
CA LEU A 18 -2.98 4.98 -0.17
C LEU A 18 -1.65 5.27 0.54
N LEU A 19 -0.56 5.46 -0.19
CA LEU A 19 0.75 5.83 0.40
C LEU A 19 0.63 7.14 1.18
N GLU A 20 -0.12 8.10 0.66
CA GLU A 20 -0.38 9.37 1.33
C GLU A 20 -1.15 9.20 2.64
N SER A 21 -2.21 8.38 2.67
CA SER A 21 -2.90 8.03 3.91
C SER A 21 -1.95 7.38 4.92
N ILE A 22 -1.17 6.37 4.51
CA ILE A 22 -0.19 5.71 5.39
C ILE A 22 0.81 6.70 5.98
N SER A 23 1.24 7.68 5.18
CA SER A 23 2.21 8.71 5.56
C SER A 23 1.72 9.68 6.63
N ARG A 24 0.40 9.77 6.85
CA ARG A 24 -0.22 10.66 7.85
C ARG A 24 -0.46 9.98 9.20
N HIS A 25 -0.40 8.64 9.25
CA HIS A 25 -0.75 7.86 10.44
C HIS A 25 0.47 7.25 11.11
N GLY A 26 0.37 7.03 12.43
CA GLY A 26 1.34 6.29 13.24
C GLY A 26 2.77 6.80 13.05
N ARG A 27 3.67 5.89 12.62
CA ARG A 27 5.09 6.20 12.39
C ARG A 27 5.36 7.00 11.10
N ARG A 28 4.31 7.33 10.35
CA ARG A 28 4.38 8.09 9.09
C ARG A 28 5.28 7.39 8.07
N PHE A 29 5.05 6.09 7.83
CA PHE A 29 5.81 5.36 6.80
C PHE A 29 5.68 6.05 5.45
N PHE A 30 6.74 5.99 4.65
CA PHE A 30 6.85 6.69 3.35
C PHE A 30 6.88 8.23 3.45
N TYR A 31 6.94 8.82 4.64
CA TYR A 31 7.11 10.26 4.83
C TYR A 31 8.53 10.62 5.26
N TYR A 32 9.15 11.58 4.56
CA TYR A 32 10.42 12.14 4.96
C TYR A 32 10.27 13.56 5.49
N ASP A 33 10.29 13.68 6.82
CA ASP A 33 10.01 14.92 7.57
C ASP A 33 10.93 16.09 7.18
N ARG A 34 12.24 15.86 7.04
CA ARG A 34 13.21 16.94 6.74
C ARG A 34 12.99 17.64 5.39
N ARG A 35 12.31 16.99 4.44
CA ARG A 35 12.00 17.58 3.12
C ARG A 35 10.51 17.57 2.82
N GLN A 36 9.67 17.29 3.81
CA GLN A 36 8.20 17.32 3.74
C GLN A 36 7.66 16.63 2.47
N ARG A 37 8.06 15.38 2.23
CA ARG A 37 7.72 14.64 1.00
C ARG A 37 7.31 13.21 1.28
N VAL A 38 6.43 12.69 0.44
CA VAL A 38 5.90 11.32 0.49
C VAL A 38 6.46 10.50 -0.66
N ALA A 39 6.70 9.21 -0.44
CA ALA A 39 7.07 8.29 -1.50
C ALA A 39 5.90 8.11 -2.49
N SER A 40 6.20 7.94 -3.77
CA SER A 40 5.17 7.89 -4.81
C SER A 40 5.53 6.99 -5.97
N PHE A 41 4.54 6.35 -6.57
CA PHE A 41 4.67 5.71 -7.87
C PHE A 41 4.58 6.73 -9.00
N GLU A 42 5.36 6.48 -10.04
CA GLU A 42 5.33 7.24 -11.30
C GLU A 42 5.47 6.29 -12.49
N ILE A 43 4.76 6.59 -13.57
CA ILE A 43 4.92 5.92 -14.86
C ILE A 43 5.66 6.88 -15.77
N ASP A 44 6.79 6.44 -16.33
CA ASP A 44 7.56 7.28 -17.26
C ASP A 44 6.92 7.33 -18.66
N LEU A 45 7.48 8.16 -19.55
CA LEU A 45 7.03 8.29 -20.94
C LEU A 45 7.15 6.97 -21.73
N ALA A 46 8.01 6.05 -21.29
CA ALA A 46 8.17 4.72 -21.88
C ALA A 46 7.20 3.68 -21.28
N GLY A 47 6.29 4.08 -20.37
CA GLY A 47 5.31 3.21 -19.74
C GLY A 47 5.86 2.32 -18.61
N ARG A 48 7.10 2.57 -18.17
CA ARG A 48 7.75 1.83 -17.08
C ARG A 48 7.29 2.38 -15.74
N LEU A 49 7.04 1.46 -14.80
CA LEU A 49 6.62 1.80 -13.44
C LEU A 49 7.83 1.95 -12.53
N TRP A 50 7.91 3.10 -11.88
CA TRP A 50 8.94 3.44 -10.91
C TRP A 50 8.30 3.77 -9.57
N PHE A 51 9.03 3.51 -8.50
CA PHE A 51 8.73 3.98 -7.16
C PHE A 51 9.78 5.00 -6.76
N ARG A 52 9.36 6.17 -6.30
CA ARG A 52 10.23 7.22 -5.82
C ARG A 52 10.31 7.14 -4.30
N ASP A 53 11.48 6.77 -3.82
CA ASP A 53 11.75 6.59 -2.39
C ASP A 53 11.79 7.95 -1.66
N ASP A 54 11.10 8.07 -0.52
CA ASP A 54 10.99 9.33 0.23
C ASP A 54 12.31 9.76 0.85
N TYR A 55 13.13 8.82 1.33
CA TYR A 55 14.40 9.13 1.97
C TYR A 55 15.45 9.57 0.94
N THR A 56 15.67 8.77 -0.09
CA THR A 56 16.72 8.98 -1.09
C THR A 56 16.30 9.84 -2.28
N TRP A 57 15.00 9.98 -2.55
CA TRP A 57 14.43 10.58 -3.77
C TRP A 57 14.81 9.89 -5.08
N LYS A 58 15.40 8.70 -4.98
CA LYS A 58 15.84 7.95 -6.16
C LYS A 58 14.70 7.12 -6.72
N ARG A 59 14.76 6.90 -8.03
CA ARG A 59 13.85 6.00 -8.74
C ARG A 59 14.25 4.55 -8.47
N VAL A 60 13.30 3.78 -7.97
CA VAL A 60 13.38 2.34 -7.76
C VAL A 60 12.54 1.67 -8.84
N TYR A 61 13.16 0.79 -9.62
CA TYR A 61 12.44 0.06 -10.66
C TYR A 61 11.65 -1.09 -10.05
N VAL A 62 10.33 -0.91 -9.88
CA VAL A 62 9.44 -1.86 -9.20
C VAL A 62 8.72 -2.81 -10.15
N ALA A 63 8.96 -2.71 -11.45
CA ALA A 63 8.38 -3.65 -12.41
C ALA A 63 9.03 -5.05 -12.39
N TYR A 64 10.12 -5.21 -11.63
CA TYR A 64 10.84 -6.47 -11.43
C TYR A 64 10.89 -6.84 -9.94
N SER A 65 10.71 -8.13 -9.62
CA SER A 65 10.57 -8.67 -8.26
C SER A 65 11.88 -8.96 -7.54
N GLY A 66 13.03 -8.63 -8.13
CA GLY A 66 14.35 -8.85 -7.50
C GLY A 66 14.79 -7.72 -6.58
N TRP A 67 16.10 -7.50 -6.50
CA TRP A 67 16.69 -6.53 -5.58
C TRP A 67 16.35 -5.09 -5.99
N TRP A 68 15.70 -4.35 -5.10
CA TRP A 68 15.39 -2.95 -5.28
C TRP A 68 16.52 -2.06 -4.76
N ARG A 69 17.39 -1.62 -5.69
CA ARG A 69 18.45 -0.66 -5.36
C ARG A 69 17.80 0.64 -4.90
N HIS A 70 18.29 1.19 -3.79
CA HIS A 70 17.85 2.48 -3.19
C HIS A 70 16.52 2.46 -2.43
N PHE A 71 15.91 1.30 -2.21
CA PHE A 71 14.75 1.20 -1.32
C PHE A 71 15.21 1.31 0.15
N SER A 72 14.71 2.29 0.89
CA SER A 72 15.17 2.55 2.27
C SER A 72 14.38 1.83 3.36
N HIS A 73 13.23 1.23 3.04
CA HIS A 73 12.33 0.62 4.03
C HIS A 73 12.57 -0.89 4.23
N GLY A 74 12.01 -1.42 5.32
CA GLY A 74 12.10 -2.84 5.66
C GLY A 74 11.26 -3.76 4.76
N GLY A 75 11.42 -5.07 4.96
CA GLY A 75 10.78 -6.11 4.14
C GLY A 75 9.24 -6.05 4.10
N THR A 76 8.59 -5.67 5.21
CA THR A 76 7.13 -5.50 5.27
C THR A 76 6.64 -4.41 4.31
N MET A 77 7.31 -3.25 4.33
CA MET A 77 6.99 -2.14 3.44
C MET A 77 7.34 -2.47 1.98
N ARG A 78 8.42 -3.23 1.76
CA ARG A 78 8.77 -3.73 0.42
C ARG A 78 7.64 -4.58 -0.15
N ARG A 79 7.10 -5.51 0.64
CA ARG A 79 5.98 -6.38 0.20
C ARG A 79 4.73 -5.57 -0.13
N LEU A 80 4.40 -4.56 0.68
CA LEU A 80 3.28 -3.67 0.39
C LEU A 80 3.46 -2.92 -0.94
N VAL A 81 4.66 -2.37 -1.18
CA VAL A 81 4.98 -1.68 -2.43
C VAL A 81 4.95 -2.62 -3.63
N ASP A 82 5.35 -3.89 -3.46
CA ASP A 82 5.32 -4.90 -4.53
C ASP A 82 3.89 -5.30 -4.91
N ASP A 83 3.02 -5.49 -3.91
CA ASP A 83 1.60 -5.75 -4.11
C ASP A 83 0.91 -4.55 -4.76
N LEU A 84 1.27 -3.31 -4.39
CA LEU A 84 0.79 -2.09 -5.07
C LEU A 84 1.30 -1.98 -6.51
N ALA A 85 2.56 -2.32 -6.77
CA ALA A 85 3.10 -2.35 -8.13
C ALA A 85 2.39 -3.42 -8.99
N THR A 86 2.03 -4.55 -8.40
CA THR A 86 1.21 -5.59 -9.03
C THR A 86 -0.19 -5.06 -9.33
N TYR A 87 -0.86 -4.42 -8.37
CA TYR A 87 -2.15 -3.76 -8.60
C TYR A 87 -2.10 -2.77 -9.77
N ILE A 88 -1.07 -1.92 -9.84
CA ILE A 88 -0.93 -0.94 -10.95
C ILE A 88 -0.83 -1.67 -12.30
N ARG A 89 -0.04 -2.75 -12.37
CA ARG A 89 0.18 -3.53 -13.60
C ARG A 89 -1.07 -4.32 -14.01
N THR A 90 -1.62 -5.13 -13.12
CA THR A 90 -2.62 -6.16 -13.43
C THR A 90 -4.05 -5.77 -13.05
N GLY A 91 -4.22 -4.80 -12.15
CA GLY A 91 -5.50 -4.49 -11.51
C GLY A 91 -5.83 -5.38 -10.32
N GLU A 92 -4.96 -6.34 -9.98
CA GLU A 92 -5.17 -7.22 -8.83
C GLU A 92 -5.11 -6.44 -7.52
N ARG A 93 -6.25 -6.35 -6.83
CA ARG A 93 -6.38 -5.59 -5.59
C ARG A 93 -5.49 -6.18 -4.48
N ILE A 94 -4.96 -5.33 -3.62
CA ILE A 94 -4.10 -5.69 -2.50
C ILE A 94 -4.92 -6.27 -1.33
N TRP A 95 -4.33 -7.22 -0.60
CA TRP A 95 -5.01 -7.87 0.52
C TRP A 95 -5.07 -6.95 1.75
N ARG A 96 -6.24 -6.86 2.41
CA ARG A 96 -6.46 -5.99 3.58
C ARG A 96 -5.64 -6.39 4.80
N GLY A 97 -5.20 -7.66 4.89
CA GLY A 97 -4.39 -8.15 6.01
C GLY A 97 -3.00 -7.48 6.12
N HIS A 98 -2.58 -6.69 5.13
CA HIS A 98 -1.46 -5.75 5.28
C HIS A 98 -1.67 -4.68 6.34
N PHE A 99 -2.91 -4.46 6.78
CA PHE A 99 -3.30 -3.48 7.79
C PHE A 99 -3.90 -4.16 9.01
N GLY A 100 -3.64 -5.47 9.18
CA GLY A 100 -4.17 -6.29 10.27
C GLY A 100 -5.65 -6.64 10.13
N PRO A 101 -6.27 -7.16 11.22
CA PRO A 101 -5.63 -7.49 12.49
C PRO A 101 -4.60 -8.61 12.32
N TRP A 102 -3.47 -8.52 13.02
CA TRP A 102 -2.45 -9.57 13.01
C TRP A 102 -2.60 -10.47 14.24
N PRO A 103 -2.18 -11.74 14.16
CA PRO A 103 -2.19 -12.63 15.32
C PRO A 103 -1.32 -12.08 16.46
N MET A 104 -1.75 -12.27 17.71
CA MET A 104 -1.05 -11.74 18.89
C MET A 104 0.37 -12.26 19.04
N HIS A 105 0.66 -13.48 18.59
CA HIS A 105 2.02 -14.05 18.59
C HIS A 105 2.96 -13.40 17.57
N PHE A 106 2.46 -12.47 16.75
CA PHE A 106 3.22 -11.76 15.73
C PHE A 106 3.29 -10.27 16.08
N CYS A 107 4.42 -9.85 16.67
CA CYS A 107 4.66 -8.48 17.11
C CYS A 107 3.52 -7.93 18.02
N ASP A 108 3.01 -8.75 18.95
CA ASP A 108 1.91 -8.40 19.85
C ASP A 108 0.63 -7.91 19.13
N GLY A 109 0.44 -8.31 17.87
CA GLY A 109 -0.67 -7.85 17.02
C GLY A 109 -0.47 -6.45 16.42
N ASP A 110 0.70 -5.82 16.60
CA ASP A 110 1.05 -4.49 16.10
C ASP A 110 2.33 -4.53 15.26
N LEU A 111 2.24 -5.17 14.09
CA LEU A 111 3.34 -5.34 13.15
C LEU A 111 4.00 -4.01 12.73
N TRP A 112 3.22 -2.94 12.68
CA TRP A 112 3.68 -1.63 12.19
C TRP A 112 4.10 -0.71 13.34
N SER A 113 3.88 -1.12 14.58
CA SER A 113 4.07 -0.32 15.79
C SER A 113 3.31 1.01 15.72
N TYR A 114 2.08 0.98 15.18
CA TYR A 114 1.20 2.15 15.08
C TYR A 114 0.36 2.33 16.34
N GLY A 115 0.23 1.28 17.16
CA GLY A 115 -0.79 1.18 18.19
C GLY A 115 -2.18 0.93 17.60
N THR A 116 -3.12 0.55 18.46
CA THR A 116 -4.50 0.26 18.07
C THR A 116 -5.17 1.47 17.40
N ASP A 117 -5.08 2.64 18.03
CA ASP A 117 -5.80 3.83 17.60
C ASP A 117 -5.37 4.34 16.21
N ALA A 118 -4.05 4.48 15.97
CA ALA A 118 -3.57 4.99 14.69
C ALA A 118 -3.76 3.97 13.55
N MET A 119 -3.67 2.67 13.85
CA MET A 119 -3.94 1.62 12.87
C MET A 119 -5.44 1.53 12.54
N GLU A 120 -6.32 1.73 13.52
CA GLU A 120 -7.77 1.79 13.30
C GLU A 120 -8.17 3.04 12.50
N ALA A 121 -7.59 4.20 12.83
CA ALA A 121 -7.78 5.43 12.04
C ALA A 121 -7.35 5.25 10.58
N LEU A 122 -6.17 4.65 10.34
CA LEU A 122 -5.72 4.30 9.00
C LEU A 122 -6.70 3.36 8.30
N ARG A 123 -7.13 2.28 8.97
CA ARG A 123 -8.09 1.32 8.41
C ARG A 123 -9.41 1.95 8.02
N SER A 124 -9.91 2.88 8.84
CA SER A 124 -11.12 3.65 8.57
C SER A 124 -10.96 4.53 7.33
N GLU A 125 -9.86 5.28 7.24
CA GLU A 125 -9.58 6.15 6.09
C GLU A 125 -9.45 5.36 4.79
N ILE A 126 -8.73 4.23 4.82
CA ILE A 126 -8.47 3.45 3.61
C ILE A 126 -9.62 2.49 3.28
N ALA A 127 -10.66 2.38 4.11
CA ALA A 127 -11.70 1.37 4.00
C ALA A 127 -12.33 1.32 2.58
N ALA A 128 -12.58 2.49 1.99
CA ALA A 128 -13.17 2.67 0.66
C ALA A 128 -12.14 2.70 -0.48
N SER A 129 -10.85 2.46 -0.21
CA SER A 129 -9.80 2.54 -1.22
C SER A 129 -9.99 1.51 -2.33
N PRO A 130 -10.02 1.92 -3.62
CA PRO A 130 -10.26 1.00 -4.75
C PRO A 130 -9.15 -0.04 -4.96
N CYS A 131 -7.98 0.18 -4.36
CA CYS A 131 -6.84 -0.72 -4.43
C CYS A 131 -6.97 -1.91 -3.46
N LEU A 132 -7.83 -1.85 -2.44
CA LEU A 132 -8.00 -2.94 -1.47
C LEU A 132 -9.04 -3.96 -1.94
N ARG A 133 -8.75 -5.24 -1.73
CA ARG A 133 -9.75 -6.32 -1.91
C ARG A 133 -10.93 -6.05 -1.00
N VAL A 134 -12.15 -6.20 -1.51
CA VAL A 134 -13.33 -6.20 -0.65
C VAL A 134 -13.17 -7.40 0.29
N ALA A 135 -13.45 -7.23 1.59
CA ALA A 135 -13.47 -8.37 2.48
C ALA A 135 -14.47 -9.39 1.92
N PRO A 136 -14.17 -10.70 1.93
CA PRO A 136 -15.22 -11.66 1.63
C PRO A 136 -16.33 -11.38 2.64
N THR A 137 -17.51 -10.97 2.15
CA THR A 137 -18.73 -11.03 2.94
C THR A 137 -18.88 -12.50 3.31
N THR A 138 -18.44 -12.87 4.50
CA THR A 138 -18.73 -14.20 5.04
C THR A 138 -20.25 -14.29 5.08
N PRO A 139 -20.91 -15.16 4.29
CA PRO A 139 -22.32 -15.39 4.51
C PRO A 139 -22.41 -15.95 5.92
N THR A 140 -23.11 -15.24 6.81
CA THR A 140 -23.53 -15.74 8.11
C THR A 140 -24.13 -17.11 7.86
N ARG A 141 -23.43 -18.18 8.26
CA ARG A 141 -24.06 -19.49 8.35
C ARG A 141 -25.06 -19.36 9.48
N GLU A 142 -26.31 -19.08 9.15
CA GLU A 142 -27.45 -19.34 10.02
C GLU A 142 -27.40 -20.84 10.33
N THR A 143 -27.00 -21.15 11.55
CA THR A 143 -27.09 -22.48 12.13
C THR A 143 -28.58 -22.76 12.34
N ALA A 144 -29.10 -23.74 11.58
CA ALA A 144 -30.41 -24.35 11.79
C ALA A 144 -30.37 -25.32 12.99
#